data_AF-A0A7K1GZP9-F1
#
_entry.id   AF-A0A7K1GZP9-F1
#
_cell.length_a   1.000
_cell.length_b   1.000
_cell.length_c   1.000
_cell.angle_alpha   90.00
_cell.angle_beta   90.00
_cell.angle_gamma   90.00
#
_symmetry.space_group_name_H-M   'P 1'
#
loop_
_entity.id
_entity.type
_entity.pdbx_description
1 polymer ?
#
loop_
_entity_poly.entity_id
_entity_poly.type
_entity_poly.pdbx_seq_one_letter_code
_entity_poly.pdbx_strand_id
1 'polypeptide(L)'
;MGAAQPWSRPARRRHPMRTGLAVVGVGVALCCVGVAGLGAWNLQLVTQAAAPVRETAEGFLREVTTGDTDSAYERLCADARTRWSELGFTSWVRTPPVVRDYEIVDVSVATRAGRPHGKVTVLLTRDTGSTEQRDLLVVREDGGWRVCGDPY
;
A
#
# COMPACT_ATOMS: atom_id res chain seq x y z
N MET A 1 25.23 61.98 -63.43
CA MET A 1 23.89 61.72 -62.87
C MET A 1 23.53 60.29 -63.20
N GLY A 2 23.40 59.42 -62.20
CA GLY A 2 23.00 58.02 -62.34
C GLY A 2 22.58 57.51 -60.97
N ALA A 3 21.27 57.45 -60.73
CA ALA A 3 20.67 57.20 -59.44
C ALA A 3 20.94 55.77 -58.95
N ALA A 4 21.41 55.64 -57.71
CA ALA A 4 21.50 54.36 -57.02
C ALA A 4 20.09 53.81 -56.76
N GLN A 5 19.78 52.62 -57.28
CA GLN A 5 18.54 51.92 -56.95
C GLN A 5 18.66 51.25 -55.58
N PRO A 6 17.73 51.48 -54.63
CA PRO A 6 17.75 50.82 -53.35
C PRO A 6 17.17 49.40 -53.49
N TRP A 7 18.02 48.40 -53.33
CA TRP A 7 17.60 47.00 -53.20
C TRP A 7 16.93 46.78 -51.84
N SER A 8 15.60 46.68 -51.81
CA SER A 8 14.85 46.31 -50.62
C SER A 8 14.77 44.78 -50.48
N ARG A 9 15.53 44.21 -49.53
CA ARG A 9 15.37 42.80 -49.16
C ARG A 9 14.04 42.60 -48.41
N PRO A 10 13.23 41.58 -48.72
CA PRO A 10 12.03 41.31 -47.95
C PRO A 10 12.41 40.86 -46.53
N ALA A 11 11.93 41.57 -45.52
CA ALA A 11 12.06 41.17 -44.13
C ALA A 11 11.33 39.83 -43.92
N ARG A 12 12.08 38.74 -43.71
CA ARG A 12 11.49 37.47 -43.27
C ARG A 12 10.84 37.69 -41.91
N ARG A 13 9.51 37.65 -41.86
CA ARG A 13 8.74 37.52 -40.61
C ARG A 13 9.17 36.23 -39.93
N ARG A 14 10.06 36.33 -38.94
CA ARG A 14 10.31 35.23 -38.00
C ARG A 14 9.06 35.11 -37.15
N HIS A 15 8.30 34.03 -37.32
CA HIS A 15 7.12 33.72 -36.49
C HIS A 15 7.58 33.34 -35.08
N PRO A 16 7.48 34.23 -34.07
CA PRO A 16 7.95 33.93 -32.71
C PRO A 16 7.00 32.97 -31.96
N MET A 17 5.80 32.74 -32.51
CA MET A 17 4.77 31.91 -31.90
C MET A 17 5.16 30.43 -31.82
N ARG A 18 5.94 29.91 -32.78
CA ARG A 18 6.36 28.50 -32.77
C ARG A 18 7.35 28.18 -31.65
N THR A 19 8.24 29.12 -31.34
CA THR A 19 9.22 28.96 -30.25
C THR A 19 8.55 29.07 -28.88
N GLY A 20 7.60 30.00 -28.71
CA GLY A 20 6.84 30.13 -27.47
C GLY A 20 6.01 28.87 -27.16
N LEU A 21 5.35 28.29 -28.17
CA LEU A 21 4.57 27.06 -28.00
C LEU A 21 5.43 25.85 -27.61
N ALA A 22 6.64 25.75 -28.17
CA ALA A 22 7.57 24.68 -27.84
C ALA A 22 8.07 24.76 -26.39
N VAL A 23 8.38 25.96 -25.89
CA VAL A 23 8.82 26.16 -24.51
C VAL A 23 7.71 25.83 -23.51
N VAL A 24 6.47 26.26 -23.78
CA VAL A 24 5.32 25.92 -22.93
C VAL A 24 5.06 24.42 -22.94
N GLY A 25 5.12 23.77 -24.10
CA GLY A 25 4.95 22.31 -24.22
C GLY A 25 5.99 21.52 -23.43
N VAL A 26 7.26 21.93 -23.49
CA VAL A 26 8.34 21.28 -22.71
C VAL A 26 8.15 21.50 -21.21
N GLY A 27 7.75 22.70 -20.78
CA GLY A 27 7.48 22.98 -19.37
C GLY A 27 6.33 22.14 -18.80
N VAL A 28 5.23 22.00 -19.56
CA VAL A 28 4.09 21.15 -19.16
C VAL A 28 4.51 19.68 -19.12
N ALA A 29 5.23 19.19 -20.13
CA ALA A 29 5.71 17.81 -20.16
C ALA A 29 6.63 17.49 -18.99
N LEU A 30 7.58 18.37 -18.65
CA LEU A 30 8.46 18.20 -17.49
C LEU A 30 7.69 18.24 -16.16
N CYS A 31 6.65 19.08 -16.05
CA CYS A 31 5.77 19.10 -14.87
C CYS A 31 5.00 17.79 -14.74
N CYS A 32 4.41 17.29 -15.83
CA CYS A 32 3.68 16.01 -15.83
C CYS A 32 4.59 14.81 -15.55
N VAL A 33 5.80 14.78 -16.12
CA VAL A 33 6.78 13.71 -15.86
C VAL A 33 7.31 13.78 -14.43
N GLY A 34 7.51 14.98 -13.88
CA GLY A 34 7.91 15.17 -12.48
C GLY A 34 6.85 14.68 -11.49
N VAL A 35 5.57 15.00 -11.73
CA VAL A 35 4.46 14.55 -10.89
C VAL A 35 4.23 13.04 -11.04
N ALA A 36 4.28 12.49 -12.25
CA ALA A 36 4.14 11.06 -12.49
C ALA A 36 5.31 10.26 -11.89
N GLY A 37 6.55 10.77 -11.98
CA GLY A 37 7.74 10.15 -11.40
C GLY A 37 7.73 10.15 -9.86
N LEU A 38 7.31 11.25 -9.23
CA LEU A 38 7.14 11.33 -7.77
C LEU A 38 5.99 10.46 -7.26
N GLY A 39 4.92 10.34 -8.04
CA GLY A 39 3.79 9.44 -7.74
C GLY A 39 4.19 7.96 -7.82
N ALA A 40 4.91 7.55 -8.87
CA ALA A 40 5.35 6.17 -9.04
C ALA A 40 6.35 5.71 -7.96
N TRP A 41 7.28 6.58 -7.56
CA TRP A 41 8.26 6.28 -6.51
C TRP A 41 7.63 6.12 -5.12
N ASN A 42 6.63 6.96 -4.80
CA ASN A 42 5.87 6.82 -3.54
C ASN A 42 5.06 5.52 -3.52
N LEU A 43 4.45 5.13 -4.65
CA LEU A 43 3.72 3.87 -4.74
C LEU A 43 4.65 2.67 -4.56
N GLN A 44 5.87 2.67 -5.13
CA GLN A 44 6.82 1.57 -4.97
C GLN A 44 7.30 1.38 -3.53
N LEU A 45 7.53 2.45 -2.77
CA LEU A 45 7.95 2.35 -1.36
C LEU A 45 6.81 1.85 -0.46
N VAL A 46 5.57 2.26 -0.73
CA VAL A 46 4.39 1.80 0.03
C VAL A 46 4.05 0.34 -0.32
N THR A 47 4.16 -0.06 -1.59
CA THR A 47 3.89 -1.45 -2.00
C THR A 47 4.93 -2.44 -1.49
N GLN A 48 6.21 -2.04 -1.37
CA GLN A 48 7.26 -2.91 -0.85
C GLN A 48 7.04 -3.35 0.61
N ALA A 49 6.46 -2.49 1.45
CA ALA A 49 6.10 -2.87 2.82
C ALA A 49 4.70 -3.51 2.90
N ALA A 50 3.80 -3.21 1.97
CA ALA A 50 2.46 -3.79 1.95
C ALA A 50 2.44 -5.28 1.61
N ALA A 51 3.32 -5.75 0.73
CA ALA A 51 3.43 -7.17 0.38
C ALA A 51 3.74 -8.09 1.60
N PRO A 52 4.80 -7.87 2.38
CA PRO A 52 5.10 -8.74 3.52
C PRO A 52 4.07 -8.60 4.66
N VAL A 53 3.41 -7.44 4.80
CA VAL A 53 2.28 -7.24 5.72
C VAL A 53 1.10 -8.11 5.31
N ARG A 54 0.75 -8.10 4.01
CA ARG A 54 -0.31 -8.93 3.44
C ARG A 54 0.00 -10.41 3.63
N GLU A 55 1.18 -10.88 3.23
CA GLU A 55 1.59 -12.27 3.37
C GLU A 55 1.53 -12.77 4.82
N THR A 56 1.90 -11.92 5.77
CA THR A 56 1.82 -12.25 7.20
C THR A 56 0.37 -12.42 7.66
N ALA A 57 -0.51 -11.51 7.25
CA ALA A 57 -1.93 -11.60 7.57
C ALA A 57 -2.61 -12.80 6.88
N GLU A 58 -2.29 -13.07 5.61
CA GLU A 58 -2.77 -14.25 4.87
C GLU A 58 -2.31 -15.55 5.54
N GLY A 59 -1.05 -15.62 5.97
CA GLY A 59 -0.52 -16.77 6.70
C GLY A 59 -1.30 -17.05 7.98
N PHE A 60 -1.53 -16.02 8.80
CA PHE A 60 -2.29 -16.12 10.04
C PHE A 60 -3.74 -16.53 9.81
N LEU A 61 -4.43 -15.88 8.86
CA LEU A 61 -5.83 -16.18 8.54
C LEU A 61 -6.00 -17.59 7.97
N ARG A 62 -5.07 -18.04 7.12
CA ARG A 62 -5.05 -19.40 6.60
C ARG A 62 -4.90 -20.43 7.71
N GLU A 63 -4.00 -20.20 8.67
CA GLU A 63 -3.81 -21.11 9.81
C GLU A 63 -5.06 -21.15 10.71
N VAL A 64 -5.68 -19.99 10.95
CA VAL A 64 -6.97 -19.89 11.65
C VAL A 64 -8.07 -20.69 10.94
N THR A 65 -8.25 -20.51 9.62
CA THR A 65 -9.33 -21.20 8.87
C THR A 65 -9.08 -22.68 8.63
N THR A 66 -7.81 -23.10 8.59
CA THR A 66 -7.45 -24.52 8.50
C THR A 66 -7.42 -25.23 9.86
N GLY A 67 -7.59 -24.48 10.96
CA GLY A 67 -7.63 -25.01 12.31
C GLY A 67 -6.25 -25.25 12.95
N ASP A 68 -5.18 -24.80 12.29
CA ASP A 68 -3.80 -24.80 12.81
C ASP A 68 -3.59 -23.60 13.74
N THR A 69 -4.24 -23.66 14.90
CA THR A 69 -4.23 -22.58 15.90
C THR A 69 -2.86 -22.36 16.54
N ASP A 70 -2.02 -23.38 16.59
CA ASP A 70 -0.70 -23.31 17.22
C ASP A 70 0.26 -22.51 16.33
N SER A 71 0.27 -22.78 15.02
CA SER A 71 1.01 -21.96 14.05
C SER A 71 0.48 -20.52 14.02
N ALA A 72 -0.84 -20.33 14.06
CA ALA A 72 -1.45 -19.00 14.11
C ALA A 72 -1.02 -18.22 15.36
N TYR A 73 -0.93 -18.89 16.52
CA TYR A 73 -0.47 -18.29 17.76
C TYR A 73 0.99 -17.83 17.66
N GLU A 74 1.86 -18.61 17.03
CA GLU A 74 3.26 -18.24 16.82
C GLU A 74 3.45 -17.04 15.88
N ARG A 75 2.45 -16.68 15.07
CA ARG A 75 2.47 -15.45 14.24
C ARG A 75 2.10 -14.19 15.01
N LEU A 76 1.57 -14.33 16.23
CA LEU A 76 1.24 -13.19 17.07
C LEU A 76 2.51 -12.47 17.54
N CYS A 77 2.38 -11.16 17.74
CA CYS A 77 3.43 -10.34 18.31
C CYS A 77 3.58 -10.59 19.82
N ALA A 78 4.73 -10.24 20.40
CA ALA A 78 4.98 -10.45 21.82
C ALA A 78 3.89 -9.84 22.71
N ASP A 79 3.43 -8.62 22.40
CA ASP A 79 2.37 -7.95 23.16
C ASP A 79 1.06 -8.77 23.19
N ALA A 80 0.62 -9.29 22.04
CA ALA A 80 -0.56 -10.15 21.98
C ALA A 80 -0.34 -11.47 22.74
N ARG A 81 0.85 -12.06 22.66
CA ARG A 81 1.22 -13.28 23.39
C ARG A 81 1.33 -13.08 24.90
N THR A 82 1.53 -11.86 25.39
CA THR A 82 1.43 -11.56 26.83
C THR A 82 0.00 -11.48 27.32
N ARG A 83 -0.94 -11.02 26.46
CA ARG A 83 -2.37 -10.95 26.78
C ARG A 83 -3.07 -12.30 26.65
N TRP A 84 -2.65 -13.12 25.69
CA TRP A 84 -3.28 -14.38 25.34
C TRP A 84 -2.31 -15.53 25.57
N SER A 85 -2.66 -16.45 26.46
CA SER A 85 -2.01 -17.76 26.48
C SER A 85 -2.36 -18.53 25.22
N GLU A 86 -1.48 -19.43 24.79
CA GLU A 86 -1.71 -20.31 23.63
C GLU A 86 -3.04 -21.06 23.74
N LEU A 87 -3.31 -21.66 24.91
CA LEU A 87 -4.59 -22.33 25.19
C LEU A 87 -5.78 -21.38 25.11
N GLY A 88 -5.64 -20.14 25.60
CA GLY A 88 -6.68 -19.12 25.54
C GLY A 88 -6.98 -18.70 24.11
N PHE A 89 -5.95 -18.49 23.29
CA PHE A 89 -6.09 -18.20 21.86
C PHE A 89 -6.75 -19.35 21.10
N THR A 90 -6.32 -20.59 21.35
CA THR A 90 -6.85 -21.77 20.67
C THR A 90 -8.31 -22.04 21.05
N SER A 91 -8.67 -21.94 22.33
CA SER A 91 -10.07 -21.97 22.77
C SER A 91 -10.86 -20.83 22.14
N TRP A 92 -10.20 -19.68 22.05
CA TRP A 92 -10.56 -18.45 21.36
C TRP A 92 -11.23 -18.69 20.01
N VAL A 93 -10.34 -18.93 19.06
CA VAL A 93 -10.59 -19.08 17.63
C VAL A 93 -11.57 -20.21 17.31
N ARG A 94 -11.66 -21.22 18.19
CA ARG A 94 -12.56 -22.37 18.03
C ARG A 94 -13.97 -22.12 18.58
N THR A 95 -14.21 -20.99 19.24
CA THR A 95 -15.53 -20.64 19.77
C THR A 95 -16.46 -20.29 18.60
N PRO A 96 -17.61 -20.98 18.43
CA PRO A 96 -18.56 -20.64 17.38
C PRO A 96 -19.15 -19.24 17.59
N PRO A 97 -19.47 -18.51 16.51
CA PRO A 97 -19.34 -18.91 15.10
C PRO A 97 -17.91 -18.77 14.56
N VAL A 98 -17.34 -19.88 14.08
CA VAL A 98 -15.92 -19.96 13.68
C VAL A 98 -15.70 -19.34 12.30
N VAL A 99 -14.50 -18.81 12.07
CA VAL A 99 -14.13 -18.26 10.76
C VAL A 99 -13.93 -19.39 9.77
N ARG A 100 -14.73 -19.39 8.70
CA ARG A 100 -14.68 -20.40 7.64
C ARG A 100 -13.87 -19.94 6.43
N ASP A 101 -13.97 -18.65 6.11
CA ASP A 101 -13.30 -18.05 4.97
C ASP A 101 -12.90 -16.59 5.27
N TYR A 102 -11.99 -16.04 4.48
CA TYR A 102 -11.53 -14.66 4.61
C TYR A 102 -11.18 -14.04 3.26
N GLU A 103 -11.35 -12.73 3.16
CA GLU A 103 -10.91 -11.91 2.04
C GLU A 103 -10.17 -10.68 2.55
N ILE A 104 -8.98 -10.40 2.04
CA ILE A 104 -8.25 -9.17 2.37
C ILE A 104 -8.67 -8.06 1.41
N VAL A 105 -9.45 -7.12 1.91
CA VAL A 105 -10.04 -6.03 1.11
C VAL A 105 -9.13 -4.81 1.01
N ASP A 106 -8.29 -4.55 2.03
CA ASP A 106 -7.37 -3.41 2.03
C ASP A 106 -6.10 -3.70 2.85
N VAL A 107 -4.98 -3.12 2.42
CA VAL A 107 -3.71 -3.16 3.15
C VAL A 107 -3.09 -1.78 3.10
N SER A 108 -2.90 -1.19 4.28
CA SER A 108 -2.22 0.09 4.44
C SER A 108 -1.02 -0.06 5.36
N VAL A 109 0.06 0.65 5.06
CA VAL A 109 1.27 0.68 5.90
C VAL A 109 1.55 2.11 6.29
N ALA A 110 1.73 2.33 7.58
CA ALA A 110 2.09 3.63 8.14
C ALA A 110 3.31 3.49 9.03
N THR A 111 4.04 4.59 9.24
CA THR A 111 5.16 4.63 10.16
C THR A 111 4.80 5.50 11.35
N ARG A 112 4.98 4.99 12.57
CA ARG A 112 4.78 5.75 13.82
C ARG A 112 6.02 5.61 14.68
N ALA A 113 6.57 6.74 15.13
CA ALA A 113 7.81 6.80 15.92
C ALA A 113 8.97 6.00 15.30
N GLY A 114 9.13 6.08 13.97
CA GLY A 114 10.19 5.39 13.22
C GLY A 114 9.97 3.88 13.03
N ARG A 115 8.86 3.31 13.50
CA ARG A 115 8.52 1.90 13.31
C ARG A 115 7.37 1.74 12.31
N PRO A 116 7.52 0.92 11.25
CA PRO A 116 6.45 0.65 10.33
C PRO A 116 5.43 -0.30 10.98
N HIS A 117 4.15 -0.05 10.74
CA HIS A 117 3.02 -0.90 11.12
C HIS A 117 2.05 -0.97 9.95
N GLY A 118 1.54 -2.16 9.69
CA GLY A 118 0.49 -2.44 8.74
C GLY A 118 -0.87 -2.49 9.41
N LYS A 119 -1.89 -2.04 8.69
CA LYS A 119 -3.29 -2.29 8.97
C LYS A 119 -3.85 -3.07 7.79
N VAL A 120 -4.38 -4.25 8.06
CA VAL A 120 -4.98 -5.13 7.05
C VAL A 120 -6.47 -5.24 7.34
N THR A 121 -7.28 -4.72 6.41
CA THR A 121 -8.73 -4.82 6.51
C THR A 121 -9.16 -6.13 5.86
N VAL A 122 -9.90 -6.94 6.59
CA VAL A 122 -10.35 -8.27 6.17
C VAL A 122 -11.86 -8.40 6.30
N LEU A 123 -12.46 -9.08 5.34
CA LEU A 123 -13.84 -9.55 5.42
C LEU A 123 -13.80 -11.03 5.81
N LEU A 124 -14.34 -11.36 6.97
CA LEU A 124 -14.41 -12.72 7.50
C LEU A 124 -15.78 -13.31 7.21
N THR A 125 -15.83 -14.54 6.73
CA THR A 125 -17.07 -15.30 6.58
C THR A 125 -17.10 -16.37 7.65
N ARG A 126 -18.17 -16.37 8.46
CA ARG A 126 -18.36 -17.34 9.52
C ARG A 126 -19.04 -18.61 9.02
N ASP A 127 -18.92 -19.68 9.78
CA ASP A 127 -19.60 -20.97 9.52
C ASP A 127 -21.14 -20.85 9.41
N THR A 128 -21.73 -19.87 10.07
CA THR A 128 -23.16 -19.51 9.96
C THR A 128 -23.53 -18.79 8.65
N GLY A 129 -22.55 -18.45 7.82
CA GLY A 129 -22.72 -17.68 6.59
C GLY A 129 -22.76 -16.17 6.78
N SER A 130 -22.63 -15.67 8.01
CA SER A 130 -22.51 -14.22 8.25
C SER A 130 -21.13 -13.70 7.82
N THR A 131 -21.09 -12.49 7.29
CA THR A 131 -19.86 -11.80 6.90
C THR A 131 -19.60 -10.61 7.81
N GLU A 132 -18.33 -10.36 8.13
CA GLU A 132 -17.94 -9.32 9.08
C GLU A 132 -16.59 -8.71 8.71
N GLN A 133 -16.52 -7.38 8.66
CA GLN A 133 -15.26 -6.67 8.39
C GLN A 133 -14.47 -6.42 9.67
N ARG A 134 -13.17 -6.68 9.63
CA ARG A 134 -12.23 -6.51 10.76
C ARG A 134 -10.89 -5.95 10.30
N ASP A 135 -10.20 -5.32 11.24
CA ASP A 135 -8.87 -4.77 11.01
C ASP A 135 -7.85 -5.58 11.80
N LEU A 136 -6.86 -6.15 11.12
CA LEU A 136 -5.68 -6.77 11.72
C LEU A 136 -4.54 -5.76 11.75
N LEU A 137 -3.95 -5.55 12.92
CA LEU A 137 -2.73 -4.79 13.03
C LEU A 137 -1.54 -5.73 12.83
N VAL A 138 -0.59 -5.32 12.00
CA VAL A 138 0.64 -6.08 11.76
C VAL A 138 1.81 -5.18 12.10
N VAL A 139 2.67 -5.59 13.00
CA VAL A 139 3.82 -4.79 13.44
C VAL A 139 5.11 -5.47 13.05
N ARG A 140 6.19 -4.69 12.94
CA ARG A 140 7.51 -5.23 12.73
C ARG A 140 8.19 -5.50 14.07
N GLU A 141 8.57 -6.75 14.31
CA GLU A 141 9.16 -7.27 15.55
C GLU A 141 10.22 -8.32 15.23
N ASP A 142 11.38 -8.28 15.89
CA ASP A 142 12.50 -9.22 15.70
C ASP A 142 12.92 -9.47 14.24
N GLY A 143 12.83 -8.42 13.41
CA GLY A 143 13.17 -8.48 11.99
C GLY A 143 12.06 -9.01 11.08
N GLY A 144 10.99 -9.58 11.64
CA GLY A 144 9.81 -10.08 10.93
C GLY A 144 8.55 -9.22 11.13
N TRP A 145 7.47 -9.61 10.46
CA TRP A 145 6.14 -9.03 10.67
C TRP A 145 5.30 -9.98 11.52
N ARG A 146 4.55 -9.43 12.46
CA ARG A 146 3.74 -10.16 13.44
C ARG A 146 2.36 -9.56 13.56
N VAL A 147 1.34 -10.38 13.76
CA VAL A 147 -0.02 -9.91 13.98
C VAL A 147 -0.16 -9.45 15.43
N CYS A 148 -0.55 -8.21 15.62
CA CYS A 148 -0.93 -7.66 16.92
C CYS A 148 -2.42 -7.38 16.97
N GLY A 149 -2.99 -7.54 18.15
CA GLY A 149 -4.40 -7.26 18.40
C GLY A 149 -4.96 -8.25 19.39
N ASP A 150 -6.22 -8.04 19.73
CA ASP A 150 -6.98 -9.09 20.40
C ASP A 150 -7.49 -10.06 19.32
N PRO A 151 -7.29 -11.37 19.51
CA PRO A 151 -7.64 -12.41 18.57
C PRO A 151 -9.16 -12.59 18.55
N TYR A 152 -9.86 -11.74 17.79
CA TYR A 152 -11.29 -11.88 17.42
C TYR A 152 -12.29 -11.82 18.57
#